data_AF-A0A024FWD8-F1
#
_entry.id   AF-A0A024FWD8-F1
#
_cell.length_a   1.000
_cell.length_b   1.000
_cell.length_c   1.000
_cell.angle_alpha   90.00
_cell.angle_beta   90.00
_cell.angle_gamma   90.00
#
_symmetry.space_group_name_H-M   'P 1'
#
loop_
_entity.id
_entity.type
_entity.pdbx_description
1 polymer ?
#
loop_
_entity_poly.entity_id
_entity_poly.type
_entity_poly.pdbx_seq_one_letter_code
_entity_poly.pdbx_strand_id
1 'polypeptide(L)'
;MWWEKNQADTHATIAYLKMKQTRIAEELEVEIEEEQEGALSDTDAQNEGESDDDDEEETPIYNPFNLLFGWDGNSILYWLYKLHGLGLEYKCELCGNHFYWGRRAFDRHFQEWRHVFGMRSLKIPNTKHFHDITPMQDAIKLRAILFASVNPVFL
;
A
#
# COMPACT_ATOMS: atom_id res chain seq x y z
N MET A 1 15.97 -13.22 44.75
CA MET A 1 16.80 -12.42 43.83
C MET A 1 15.96 -12.04 42.60
N TRP A 2 16.24 -10.94 41.89
CA TRP A 2 15.35 -10.37 40.84
C TRP A 2 15.06 -11.33 39.68
N TRP A 3 16.00 -12.20 39.34
CA TRP A 3 15.87 -13.22 38.30
C TRP A 3 14.93 -14.37 38.66
N GLU A 4 14.82 -14.75 39.94
CA GLU A 4 13.90 -15.82 40.38
C GLU A 4 12.43 -15.38 40.29
N LYS A 5 12.13 -14.10 40.58
CA LYS A 5 10.78 -13.55 40.42
C LYS A 5 10.35 -13.48 38.96
N ASN A 6 11.21 -12.98 38.08
CA ASN A 6 10.92 -12.93 36.64
C ASN A 6 10.70 -14.34 36.04
N GLN A 7 11.40 -15.35 36.57
CA GLN A 7 11.21 -16.72 36.13
C GLN A 7 9.86 -17.30 36.63
N ALA A 8 9.45 -16.99 37.86
CA ALA A 8 8.12 -17.38 38.38
C ALA A 8 6.98 -16.74 37.57
N ASP A 9 7.09 -15.46 37.22
CA ASP A 9 6.05 -14.73 36.48
C ASP A 9 5.89 -15.27 35.04
N THR A 10 7.00 -15.63 34.41
CA THR A 10 6.98 -16.26 33.07
C THR A 10 6.41 -17.67 33.11
N HIS A 11 6.75 -18.49 34.12
CA HIS A 11 6.17 -19.83 34.29
C HIS A 11 4.67 -19.79 34.58
N ALA A 12 4.20 -18.82 35.38
CA ALA A 12 2.77 -18.62 35.65
C ALA A 12 2.01 -18.23 34.37
N THR A 13 2.56 -17.30 33.59
CA THR A 13 1.97 -16.86 32.31
C THR A 13 1.90 -18.01 31.31
N ILE A 14 2.94 -18.83 31.21
CA ILE A 14 2.99 -20.00 30.33
C ILE A 14 1.97 -21.06 30.75
N ALA A 15 1.79 -21.29 32.07
CA ALA A 15 0.82 -22.24 32.58
C ALA A 15 -0.63 -21.81 32.27
N TYR A 16 -0.94 -20.52 32.47
CA TYR A 16 -2.24 -19.93 32.12
C TYR A 16 -2.55 -20.09 30.62
N LEU A 17 -1.60 -19.75 29.74
CA LEU A 17 -1.80 -19.87 28.29
C LEU A 17 -2.00 -21.32 27.82
N LYS A 18 -1.26 -22.28 28.41
CA LYS A 18 -1.44 -23.70 28.10
C LYS A 18 -2.80 -24.22 28.55
N MET A 19 -3.25 -23.82 29.73
CA MET A 19 -4.57 -24.18 30.24
C MET A 19 -5.68 -23.63 29.31
N LYS A 20 -5.55 -22.37 28.88
CA LYS A 20 -6.47 -21.74 27.92
C LYS A 20 -6.47 -22.43 26.55
N GLN A 21 -5.32 -22.90 26.07
CA GLN A 21 -5.21 -23.61 24.78
C GLN A 21 -5.85 -25.01 24.78
N THR A 22 -5.96 -25.67 25.95
CA THR A 22 -6.53 -27.02 26.05
C THR A 22 -8.03 -27.06 26.36
N ARG A 23 -8.68 -25.90 26.55
CA ARG A 23 -10.11 -25.84 26.90
C ARG A 23 -11.03 -25.96 25.69
N ILE A 24 -12.24 -26.46 25.96
CA ILE A 24 -13.32 -26.65 25.00
C ILE A 24 -14.14 -25.35 24.93
N ALA A 25 -14.70 -25.04 23.76
CA ALA A 25 -15.32 -23.73 23.46
C ALA A 25 -16.36 -23.24 24.50
N GLU A 26 -17.20 -24.15 25.01
CA GLU A 26 -18.25 -23.83 25.99
C GLU A 26 -17.68 -23.32 27.33
N GLU A 27 -16.54 -23.85 27.76
CA GLU A 27 -15.86 -23.37 28.96
C GLU A 27 -15.21 -21.99 28.75
N LEU A 28 -14.77 -21.69 27.53
CA LEU A 28 -14.17 -20.40 27.16
C LEU A 28 -15.20 -19.26 27.18
N GLU A 29 -16.43 -19.54 26.78
CA GLU A 29 -17.53 -18.57 26.75
C GLU A 29 -17.92 -18.08 28.15
N VAL A 30 -17.99 -19.00 29.13
CA VAL A 30 -18.30 -18.67 30.54
C VAL A 30 -17.25 -17.73 31.16
N GLU A 31 -15.96 -17.93 30.88
CA GLU A 31 -14.90 -17.03 31.37
C GLU A 31 -14.97 -15.63 30.76
N ILE A 32 -15.35 -15.53 29.49
CA ILE A 32 -15.52 -14.24 28.80
C ILE A 32 -16.69 -13.46 29.41
N GLU A 33 -17.78 -14.16 29.76
CA GLU A 33 -18.92 -13.56 30.46
C GLU A 33 -18.54 -13.07 31.86
N GLU A 34 -17.80 -13.87 32.64
CA GLU A 34 -17.33 -13.47 33.97
C GLU A 34 -16.34 -12.29 33.94
N GLU A 35 -15.44 -12.21 32.95
CA GLU A 35 -14.55 -11.05 32.75
C GLU A 35 -15.32 -9.77 32.35
N GLN A 36 -16.37 -9.91 31.52
CA GLN A 36 -17.21 -8.77 31.11
C GLN A 36 -18.04 -8.22 32.29
N GLU A 37 -18.58 -9.09 33.14
CA GLU A 37 -19.31 -8.66 34.35
C GLU A 37 -18.39 -7.94 35.35
N GLY A 38 -17.14 -8.39 35.49
CA GLY A 38 -16.14 -7.74 36.34
C GLY A 38 -15.71 -6.33 35.86
N ALA A 39 -15.71 -6.10 34.55
CA ALA A 39 -15.31 -4.82 33.96
C ALA A 39 -16.40 -3.72 34.06
N LEU A 40 -17.67 -4.09 34.23
CA LEU A 40 -18.79 -3.15 34.33
C LEU A 40 -18.94 -2.51 35.72
N SER A 41 -18.31 -3.07 36.76
CA SER A 41 -18.39 -2.57 38.14
C SER A 41 -17.57 -1.30 38.43
N ASP A 42 -16.72 -0.83 37.50
CA ASP A 42 -15.73 0.23 37.76
C ASP A 42 -15.99 1.54 36.98
N THR A 43 -17.20 1.75 36.45
CA THR A 43 -17.55 2.93 35.62
C THR A 43 -18.59 3.89 36.21
N ASP A 44 -18.93 3.78 37.50
CA ASP A 44 -19.79 4.74 38.19
C ASP A 44 -18.99 5.94 38.76
N ALA A 45 -18.48 6.80 37.88
CA ALA A 45 -18.15 8.18 38.24
C ALA A 45 -18.08 9.10 37.00
N GLN A 46 -19.13 9.92 36.85
CA GLN A 46 -19.14 11.24 36.20
C GLN A 46 -19.07 11.29 34.66
N ASN A 47 -20.23 11.41 34.01
CA ASN A 47 -20.45 12.48 33.01
C ASN A 47 -21.96 12.67 32.72
N GLU A 48 -22.57 13.70 33.31
CA GLU A 48 -23.85 14.25 32.87
C GLU A 48 -23.57 15.43 31.94
N GLY A 49 -24.07 15.39 30.70
CA GLY A 49 -23.97 16.52 29.75
C GLY A 49 -24.41 16.21 28.31
N GLU A 50 -25.73 16.18 28.09
CA GLU A 50 -26.53 16.44 26.88
C GLU A 50 -25.92 16.39 25.45
N SER A 51 -26.44 15.42 24.67
CA SER A 51 -27.06 15.46 23.32
C SER A 51 -26.53 16.26 22.12
N ASP A 52 -26.54 15.54 20.98
CA ASP A 52 -26.66 15.96 19.56
C ASP A 52 -25.42 16.54 18.86
N ASP A 53 -24.78 15.77 17.97
CA ASP A 53 -25.07 15.82 16.53
C ASP A 53 -24.33 14.69 15.79
N ASP A 54 -24.95 14.20 14.72
CA ASP A 54 -24.43 13.20 13.78
C ASP A 54 -23.12 13.69 13.14
N ASP A 55 -22.04 12.90 13.20
CA ASP A 55 -21.01 12.87 12.16
C ASP A 55 -20.17 11.57 12.27
N GLU A 56 -20.29 10.72 11.26
CA GLU A 56 -19.46 9.53 11.02
C GLU A 56 -18.01 9.95 10.72
N GLU A 57 -17.27 10.42 11.72
CA GLU A 57 -15.83 10.61 11.60
C GLU A 57 -15.13 9.24 11.76
N GLU A 58 -14.82 8.61 10.62
CA GLU A 58 -13.80 7.59 10.50
C GLU A 58 -12.55 8.05 11.26
N THR A 59 -12.35 7.50 12.47
CA THR A 59 -11.18 7.79 13.29
C THR A 59 -9.92 7.68 12.43
N PRO A 60 -9.10 8.75 12.30
CA PRO A 60 -7.94 8.70 11.43
C PRO A 60 -6.99 7.64 11.98
N ILE A 61 -6.88 6.51 11.27
CA ILE A 61 -5.93 5.45 11.57
C ILE A 61 -4.54 6.09 11.49
N TYR A 62 -3.98 6.40 12.66
CA TYR A 62 -2.67 7.04 12.78
C TYR A 62 -1.60 6.04 12.33
N ASN A 63 -1.25 6.07 11.04
CA ASN A 63 -0.07 5.41 10.50
C ASN A 63 1.13 6.32 10.77
N PRO A 64 2.03 5.98 11.72
CA PRO A 64 3.14 6.83 12.12
C PRO A 64 4.14 7.14 11.00
N PHE A 65 4.04 6.47 9.84
CA PHE A 65 4.87 6.74 8.65
C PHE A 65 4.10 7.24 7.42
N ASN A 66 2.80 7.53 7.53
CA ASN A 66 1.95 8.01 6.44
C ASN A 66 2.21 7.28 5.10
N LEU A 67 2.41 5.95 5.18
CA LEU A 67 2.63 5.10 4.01
C LEU A 67 1.29 4.95 3.29
N LEU A 68 1.27 5.31 2.01
CA LEU A 68 0.10 5.19 1.13
C LEU A 68 -0.49 3.77 1.24
N PHE A 69 -1.78 3.70 1.52
CA PHE A 69 -2.54 2.45 1.55
C PHE A 69 -2.31 1.68 0.25
N GLY A 70 -2.11 0.36 0.37
CA GLY A 70 -2.11 -0.49 -0.81
C GLY A 70 -3.50 -0.53 -1.46
N TRP A 71 -3.57 -1.13 -2.64
CA TRP A 71 -4.80 -1.52 -3.32
C TRP A 71 -5.76 -2.43 -2.52
N ASP A 72 -5.34 -2.86 -1.32
CA ASP A 72 -6.01 -3.82 -0.42
C ASP A 72 -6.48 -3.14 0.89
N GLY A 73 -6.44 -1.80 0.97
CA GLY A 73 -6.84 -1.02 2.16
C GLY A 73 -5.88 -1.11 3.35
N ASN A 74 -4.99 -2.10 3.38
CA ASN A 74 -3.97 -2.29 4.42
C ASN A 74 -2.70 -1.47 4.18
N SER A 75 -2.02 -1.10 5.26
CA SER A 75 -0.70 -0.45 5.19
C SER A 75 0.34 -1.43 4.62
N ILE A 76 1.00 -1.05 3.53
CA ILE A 76 2.06 -1.85 2.94
C ILE A 76 3.26 -1.83 3.90
N LEU A 77 3.83 -2.99 4.21
CA LEU A 77 5.06 -3.05 5.02
C LEU A 77 6.20 -2.31 4.31
N TYR A 78 6.99 -1.53 5.06
CA TYR A 78 8.04 -0.67 4.49
C TYR A 78 9.10 -1.43 3.66
N TRP A 79 9.44 -2.65 4.05
CA TRP A 79 10.37 -3.49 3.26
C TRP A 79 9.78 -3.89 1.91
N LEU A 80 8.47 -4.13 1.84
CA LEU A 80 7.75 -4.50 0.63
C LEU A 80 7.68 -3.29 -0.32
N TYR A 81 7.46 -2.10 0.22
CA TYR A 81 7.55 -0.84 -0.51
C TYR A 81 8.92 -0.64 -1.17
N LYS A 82 10.00 -0.86 -0.40
CA LYS A 82 11.39 -0.80 -0.91
C LYS A 82 11.68 -1.88 -1.95
N LEU A 83 11.24 -3.12 -1.69
CA LEU A 83 11.48 -4.26 -2.57
C LEU A 83 10.82 -4.07 -3.94
N HIS A 84 9.58 -3.57 -3.97
CA HIS A 84 8.86 -3.30 -5.21
C HIS A 84 9.29 -2.01 -5.91
N GLY A 85 10.19 -1.23 -5.31
CA GLY A 85 10.69 0.01 -5.88
C GLY A 85 9.61 1.10 -6.02
N LEU A 86 8.54 1.03 -5.23
CA LEU A 86 7.41 1.96 -5.28
C LEU A 86 7.82 3.41 -4.97
N GLY A 87 8.95 3.62 -4.28
CA GLY A 87 9.49 4.96 -3.99
C GLY A 87 10.38 5.57 -5.06
N LEU A 88 10.54 4.92 -6.21
CA LEU A 88 11.24 5.50 -7.35
C LEU A 88 10.24 6.18 -8.28
N GLU A 89 10.41 7.48 -8.47
CA GLU A 89 9.58 8.29 -9.36
C GLU A 89 10.12 8.24 -10.79
N TYR A 90 9.25 7.87 -11.73
CA TYR A 90 9.55 7.90 -13.16
C TYR A 90 8.65 8.89 -13.87
N LYS A 91 9.25 9.85 -14.57
CA LYS A 91 8.53 10.86 -15.34
C LYS A 91 8.46 10.49 -16.82
N CYS A 92 7.28 10.59 -17.42
CA CYS A 92 7.10 10.42 -18.86
C CYS A 92 6.56 11.70 -19.51
N GLU A 93 7.34 12.31 -20.40
CA GLU A 93 6.95 13.55 -21.09
C GLU A 93 5.87 13.31 -22.14
N LEU A 94 5.93 12.16 -22.84
CA LEU A 94 4.91 11.73 -23.80
C LEU A 94 3.51 11.58 -23.18
N CYS A 95 3.42 11.36 -21.86
CA CYS A 95 2.16 11.28 -21.11
C CYS A 95 1.74 12.63 -20.47
N GLY A 96 2.35 13.74 -20.88
CA GLY A 96 2.08 15.06 -20.29
C GLY A 96 2.75 15.25 -18.93
N ASN A 97 4.01 14.82 -18.80
CA ASN A 97 4.80 14.90 -17.56
C ASN A 97 4.18 14.15 -16.37
N HIS A 98 3.45 13.06 -16.64
CA HIS A 98 2.89 12.22 -15.60
C HIS A 98 3.98 11.44 -14.85
N PHE A 99 3.80 11.30 -13.54
CA PHE A 99 4.67 10.53 -12.66
C PHE A 99 4.13 9.11 -12.48
N TYR A 100 5.01 8.13 -12.56
CA TYR A 100 4.73 6.72 -12.31
C TYR A 100 5.62 6.24 -11.17
N TRP A 101 5.01 5.56 -10.20
CA TRP A 101 5.68 5.08 -9.01
C TRP A 101 6.14 3.63 -9.21
N GLY A 102 7.46 3.46 -9.27
CA GLY A 102 8.11 2.17 -9.46
C GLY A 102 8.20 1.70 -10.91
N ARG A 103 9.21 0.87 -11.17
CA ARG A 103 9.55 0.42 -12.53
C ARG A 103 8.44 -0.39 -13.18
N ARG A 104 7.72 -1.21 -12.41
CA ARG A 104 6.62 -2.04 -12.95
C ARG A 104 5.43 -1.21 -13.44
N ALA A 105 5.04 -0.18 -12.70
CA ALA A 105 3.97 0.73 -13.13
C ALA A 105 4.41 1.52 -14.36
N PHE A 106 5.67 1.93 -14.39
CA PHE A 106 6.27 2.55 -15.55
C PHE A 106 6.30 1.59 -16.76
N ASP A 107 6.76 0.35 -16.67
CA ASP A 107 6.78 -0.52 -17.85
C ASP A 107 5.36 -0.82 -18.40
N ARG A 108 4.34 -0.88 -17.52
CA ARG A 108 2.94 -1.02 -17.94
C ARG A 108 2.43 0.21 -18.69
N HIS A 109 2.88 1.40 -18.33
CA HIS A 109 2.35 2.66 -18.88
C HIS A 109 2.51 2.78 -20.40
N PHE A 110 3.52 2.15 -20.99
CA PHE A 110 3.75 2.16 -22.45
C PHE A 110 2.57 1.59 -23.25
N GLN A 111 1.77 0.71 -22.65
CA GLN A 111 0.58 0.12 -23.28
C GLN A 111 -0.72 0.85 -22.89
N GLU A 112 -0.66 1.78 -21.93
CA GLU A 112 -1.84 2.50 -21.47
C GLU A 112 -2.28 3.55 -22.49
N TRP A 113 -3.58 3.85 -22.48
CA TRP A 113 -4.21 4.74 -23.46
C TRP A 113 -3.55 6.12 -23.51
N ARG A 114 -3.06 6.64 -22.38
CA ARG A 114 -2.40 7.95 -22.29
C ARG A 114 -1.12 7.99 -23.12
N HIS A 115 -0.29 6.94 -22.99
CA HIS A 115 0.95 6.83 -23.75
C HIS A 115 0.67 6.60 -25.23
N VAL A 116 -0.27 5.70 -25.55
CA VAL A 116 -0.70 5.44 -26.94
C VAL A 116 -1.23 6.72 -27.60
N PHE A 117 -2.00 7.52 -26.86
CA PHE A 117 -2.52 8.80 -27.33
C PHE A 117 -1.41 9.85 -27.54
N GLY A 118 -0.44 9.94 -26.64
CA GLY A 118 0.74 10.79 -26.80
C GLY A 118 1.53 10.43 -28.06
N MET A 119 1.78 9.14 -28.28
CA MET A 119 2.47 8.63 -29.47
C MET A 119 1.68 8.92 -30.77
N ARG A 120 0.35 8.71 -30.74
CA ARG A 120 -0.54 9.03 -31.87
C ARG A 120 -0.51 10.51 -32.22
N SER A 121 -0.42 11.40 -31.23
CA SER A 121 -0.33 12.85 -31.43
C SER A 121 0.95 13.26 -32.19
N LEU A 122 2.05 12.54 -31.98
CA LEU A 122 3.32 12.73 -32.69
C LEU A 122 3.41 11.96 -34.04
N LYS A 123 2.33 11.24 -34.42
CA LYS A 123 2.29 10.33 -35.58
C LYS A 123 3.39 9.26 -35.53
N ILE A 124 3.69 8.75 -34.33
CA ILE A 124 4.64 7.65 -34.12
C ILE A 124 3.82 6.39 -33.78
N PRO A 125 4.04 5.25 -34.47
CA PRO A 125 3.39 4.01 -34.09
C PRO A 125 3.98 3.47 -32.77
N ASN A 126 3.12 3.09 -31.82
CA ASN A 126 3.54 2.48 -30.56
C ASN A 126 4.00 1.02 -30.80
N THR A 127 5.27 0.87 -31.15
CA THR A 127 5.93 -0.42 -31.40
C THR A 127 7.03 -0.63 -30.36
N LYS A 128 7.51 -1.88 -30.23
CA LYS A 128 8.60 -2.22 -29.30
C LYS A 128 9.88 -1.39 -29.52
N HIS A 129 10.09 -0.84 -30.72
CA HIS A 129 11.22 0.04 -31.02
C HIS A 129 11.21 1.35 -30.21
N PHE A 130 10.03 1.80 -29.77
CA PHE A 130 9.87 3.03 -28.98
C PHE A 130 9.68 2.75 -27.48
N HIS A 131 9.95 1.52 -27.03
CA HIS A 131 9.89 1.18 -25.61
C HIS A 131 10.99 1.92 -24.83
N ASP A 132 10.72 2.32 -23.59
CA ASP A 132 11.61 3.09 -22.70
C ASP A 132 11.97 4.52 -23.16
N ILE A 133 11.29 5.05 -24.19
CA ILE A 133 11.48 6.44 -24.60
C ILE A 133 10.49 7.32 -23.86
N THR A 134 11.01 8.29 -23.11
CA THR A 134 10.21 9.28 -22.37
C THR A 134 10.22 10.68 -22.96
N PRO A 135 11.35 11.24 -23.44
CA PRO A 135 11.37 12.61 -23.93
C PRO A 135 10.85 12.68 -25.36
N MET A 136 10.04 13.71 -25.64
CA MET A 136 9.40 13.86 -26.96
C MET A 136 10.43 14.01 -28.09
N GLN A 137 11.53 14.72 -27.82
CA GLN A 137 12.57 14.98 -28.81
C GLN A 137 13.25 13.69 -29.28
N ASP A 138 13.51 12.76 -28.37
CA ASP A 138 14.22 11.53 -28.73
C ASP A 138 13.31 10.55 -29.48
N ALA A 139 12.01 10.54 -29.17
CA ALA A 139 11.03 9.79 -29.95
C ALA A 139 11.02 10.25 -31.43
N ILE A 140 11.08 11.57 -31.67
CA ILE A 140 11.12 12.14 -33.02
C ILE A 140 12.44 11.82 -33.73
N LYS A 141 13.58 11.94 -33.03
CA LYS A 141 14.90 11.59 -33.59
C LYS A 141 14.96 10.11 -33.97
N LEU A 142 14.52 9.23 -33.07
CA LEU A 142 14.53 7.79 -33.34
C LEU A 142 13.60 7.45 -34.49
N ARG A 143 12.43 8.07 -34.57
CA ARG A 143 11.55 7.97 -35.73
C ARG A 143 12.31 8.34 -37.01
N ALA A 144 12.94 9.51 -37.08
CA ALA A 144 13.67 9.94 -38.27
C ALA A 144 14.72 8.91 -38.70
N ILE A 145 15.48 8.36 -37.74
CA ILE A 145 16.52 7.35 -37.99
C ILE A 145 15.91 6.04 -38.53
N LEU A 146 14.87 5.51 -37.86
CA LEU A 146 14.24 4.25 -38.25
C LEU A 146 13.55 4.33 -39.61
N PHE A 147 12.89 5.45 -39.91
CA PHE A 147 12.21 5.60 -41.20
C PHE A 147 13.19 5.91 -42.34
N ALA A 148 14.34 6.54 -42.05
CA ALA A 148 15.41 6.76 -43.04
C ALA A 148 16.13 5.45 -43.41
N SER A 149 16.34 4.53 -42.46
CA SER A 149 17.00 3.25 -42.74
C SER A 149 16.08 2.24 -43.46
N VAL A 150 14.76 2.41 -43.38
CA VAL A 150 13.77 1.51 -44.00
C VAL A 150 13.34 1.95 -45.40
N ASN A 151 13.53 3.22 -45.78
CA ASN A 151 13.26 3.71 -47.15
C ASN A 151 14.52 4.31 -47.79
N PRO A 152 15.45 3.49 -48.32
CA PRO A 152 16.60 4.02 -49.03
C PRO A 152 16.30 4.55 -50.44
N VAL A 153 15.16 4.25 -51.09
CA VAL A 153 14.93 4.69 -52.50
C VAL A 153 13.43 4.82 -52.82
N PHE A 154 12.97 6.05 -53.02
CA PHE A 154 11.99 6.47 -54.05
C PHE A 154 12.13 7.99 -54.24
N LEU A 155 13.34 8.41 -54.65
CA LEU A 155 13.57 9.54 -55.55
C LEU A 155 14.53 9.03 -56.62
#